data_AF-A0A7Y5H064-F1
#
_entry.id   AF-A0A7Y5H064-F1
#
_cell.length_a   1.000
_cell.length_b   1.000
_cell.length_c   1.000
_cell.angle_alpha   90.00
_cell.angle_beta   90.00
_cell.angle_gamma   90.00
#
_symmetry.space_group_name_H-M   'P 1'
#
loop_
_entity.id
_entity.type
_entity.pdbx_description
1 polymer ?
#
loop_
_entity_poly.entity_id
_entity_poly.type
_entity_poly.pdbx_seq_one_letter_code
_entity_poly.pdbx_strand_id
1 'polypeptide(L)'
;MKWSVFLPIFYFCNNNISRWPHIAAFWRNHPGLAVLSTLISLCAVPHTGYAICLSPPGDVTGDGLTSVTDVQCNILANLWSLGGLVATPPACLNTVGSPAILPDHNCDGVINVSDTLMAVTFALYQPLSAELDNNGNQCVDACEIDTDADGDYDLSDCAPQNPTIHHGAVEICNGYDDNCNNDTDESGSSVTASCATTSACVTDGICGVQPTVTGLIITEIHHSPGVVEDSVGEWFEVYNAGTLPVNIQGFVLTDLNNEFHKVDAGGALFIPAKGYFVFGRNKNPANNGGVRVHYEYTGLGFSSISDTLAILDPSGTQLAKVTYSAAGGYPLVPGKSLALKSLPEPPLVAGSWAASSWSLDNGDWATPGGPNVDVIPSACEEGAPVVCDDQNPCTDDVCDDVAGCVNTFNTAPCAAVDPCVSTATCTQGVCVGGTSVSCDDSNPCTKDTCQAGVGCLHQATAGGCEDGDACTFLDVCLNGTCVAGIPTFCDDFNPCTVNSCVPTSGCVYSPTSGLCEDGNGCTELDICLNGICVAGIPKVCNDGNECTVDACHPVLGCVFTPTSGPCTDGNPCTAGDVCVSGKCIGGPAPVCNDFNV
;
A
#
# COMPACT_ATOMS: atom_id res chain seq x y z
N MET A 1 2.77 -35.66 -13.88
CA MET A 1 1.31 -35.87 -14.00
C MET A 1 0.65 -35.63 -12.65
N LYS A 2 0.16 -34.41 -12.42
CA LYS A 2 -0.90 -34.06 -11.46
C LYS A 2 -1.59 -32.85 -12.09
N TRP A 3 -2.90 -32.96 -12.32
CA TRP A 3 -3.71 -31.90 -12.93
C TRP A 3 -4.14 -30.93 -11.83
N SER A 4 -3.75 -29.67 -11.94
CA SER A 4 -4.36 -28.56 -11.19
C SER A 4 -5.58 -28.09 -11.99
N VAL A 5 -6.79 -28.28 -11.46
CA VAL A 5 -7.99 -27.70 -12.06
C VAL A 5 -8.16 -26.30 -11.47
N PHE A 6 -7.70 -25.28 -12.22
CA PHE A 6 -8.25 -23.94 -12.12
C PHE A 6 -9.64 -23.96 -12.76
N LEU A 7 -10.67 -23.61 -12.00
CA LEU A 7 -12.01 -23.35 -12.52
C LEU A 7 -12.18 -21.83 -12.62
N PRO A 8 -12.15 -21.24 -13.84
CA PRO A 8 -12.51 -19.85 -14.03
C PRO A 8 -14.03 -19.70 -13.93
N ILE A 9 -14.48 -18.76 -13.11
CA ILE A 9 -15.87 -18.27 -13.13
C ILE A 9 -16.04 -17.48 -14.42
N PHE A 10 -16.65 -18.09 -15.43
CA PHE A 10 -17.14 -17.37 -16.62
C PHE A 10 -18.59 -16.92 -16.37
N TYR A 11 -18.81 -15.61 -16.38
CA TYR A 11 -20.13 -15.02 -16.58
C TYR A 11 -20.63 -15.39 -17.98
N PHE A 12 -21.73 -16.13 -18.06
CA PHE A 12 -22.55 -16.23 -19.27
C PHE A 12 -23.98 -15.84 -18.94
N CYS A 13 -24.33 -14.59 -19.23
CA CYS A 13 -25.71 -14.21 -19.50
C CYS A 13 -26.06 -14.71 -20.91
N ASN A 14 -26.69 -15.88 -21.04
CA ASN A 14 -27.54 -16.10 -22.21
C ASN A 14 -28.68 -17.09 -21.94
N ASN A 15 -29.88 -16.68 -22.34
CA ASN A 15 -31.12 -17.44 -22.25
C ASN A 15 -31.07 -18.70 -23.13
N ASN A 16 -30.88 -19.89 -22.55
CA ASN A 16 -31.47 -21.17 -23.00
C ASN A 16 -30.94 -22.38 -22.19
N ILE A 17 -31.65 -22.78 -21.12
CA ILE A 17 -31.48 -24.10 -20.50
C ILE A 17 -32.62 -25.01 -20.99
N SER A 18 -32.40 -25.66 -22.13
CA SER A 18 -33.20 -26.80 -22.59
C SER A 18 -32.33 -27.78 -23.37
N ARG A 19 -31.28 -28.29 -22.72
CA ARG A 19 -30.46 -29.47 -23.06
C ARG A 19 -29.62 -29.79 -21.82
N TRP A 20 -29.17 -31.03 -21.64
CA TRP A 20 -28.38 -31.59 -20.50
C TRP A 20 -29.19 -32.27 -19.36
N PRO A 21 -29.48 -33.59 -19.47
CA PRO A 21 -30.20 -34.35 -18.44
C PRO A 21 -29.33 -34.99 -17.33
N HIS A 22 -28.02 -34.76 -17.27
CA HIS A 22 -27.11 -35.53 -16.40
C HIS A 22 -26.71 -34.90 -15.05
N ILE A 23 -27.14 -33.66 -14.74
CA ILE A 23 -26.77 -32.98 -13.48
C ILE A 23 -27.81 -33.22 -12.37
N ALA A 24 -29.01 -33.67 -12.71
CA ALA A 24 -30.10 -33.90 -11.75
C ALA A 24 -29.97 -35.21 -10.91
N ALA A 25 -28.88 -35.98 -11.07
CA ALA A 25 -28.66 -37.25 -10.39
C ALA A 25 -27.75 -37.17 -9.16
N PHE A 26 -26.95 -36.10 -9.02
CA PHE A 26 -26.00 -35.95 -7.90
C PHE A 26 -26.69 -35.54 -6.58
N TRP A 27 -27.77 -34.76 -6.66
CA TRP A 27 -28.48 -34.21 -5.50
C TRP A 27 -29.47 -35.17 -4.82
N ARG A 28 -29.51 -36.45 -5.21
CA ARG A 28 -30.45 -37.44 -4.63
C ARG A 28 -29.84 -38.39 -3.58
N ASN A 29 -28.53 -38.35 -3.34
CA ASN A 29 -27.83 -39.36 -2.51
C ASN A 29 -27.12 -38.83 -1.24
N HIS A 30 -27.30 -37.58 -0.82
CA HIS A 30 -26.69 -37.04 0.41
C HIS A 30 -27.69 -36.17 1.22
N PRO A 31 -28.42 -36.72 2.22
CA PRO A 31 -29.47 -35.99 2.95
C PRO A 31 -28.97 -35.21 4.19
N GLY A 32 -27.68 -34.89 4.30
CA GLY A 32 -27.07 -34.31 5.52
C GLY A 32 -26.79 -32.80 5.51
N LEU A 33 -27.13 -32.07 4.44
CA LEU A 33 -26.87 -30.63 4.34
C LEU A 33 -28.16 -29.90 3.97
N ALA A 34 -28.97 -29.57 4.97
CA ALA A 34 -30.21 -28.82 4.81
C ALA A 34 -30.33 -27.73 5.89
N VAL A 35 -29.48 -26.70 5.81
CA VAL A 35 -29.76 -25.36 6.37
C VAL A 35 -29.14 -24.31 5.45
N LEU A 36 -29.73 -24.12 4.26
CA LEU A 36 -29.62 -22.91 3.44
C LEU A 36 -30.49 -23.10 2.18
N SER A 37 -31.81 -23.00 2.34
CA SER A 37 -32.71 -22.95 1.19
C SER A 37 -34.02 -22.25 1.53
N THR A 38 -34.02 -20.92 1.49
CA THR A 38 -35.21 -20.14 1.17
C THR A 38 -34.76 -18.88 0.45
N LEU A 39 -34.74 -18.93 -0.89
CA LEU A 39 -34.97 -17.79 -1.80
C LEU A 39 -34.83 -18.27 -3.26
N ILE A 40 -35.75 -19.14 -3.70
CA ILE A 40 -36.09 -19.23 -5.13
C ILE A 40 -37.59 -19.46 -5.20
N SER A 41 -38.36 -18.40 -5.43
CA SER A 41 -39.61 -18.41 -6.21
C SER A 41 -40.28 -17.03 -6.14
N LEU A 42 -40.22 -16.28 -7.25
CA LEU A 42 -41.32 -15.52 -7.87
C LEU A 42 -40.78 -14.31 -8.65
N CYS A 43 -40.38 -14.55 -9.92
CA CYS A 43 -40.46 -13.53 -10.96
C CYS A 43 -41.46 -14.02 -12.01
N ALA A 44 -42.70 -13.53 -11.95
CA ALA A 44 -43.67 -13.64 -13.03
C ALA A 44 -44.77 -12.55 -12.96
N VAL A 45 -44.45 -11.38 -13.54
CA VAL A 45 -45.33 -10.43 -14.29
C VAL A 45 -46.49 -9.70 -13.52
N PRO A 46 -47.12 -8.62 -14.08
CA PRO A 46 -46.78 -7.20 -13.91
C PRO A 46 -47.82 -6.37 -13.10
N HIS A 47 -47.45 -5.12 -12.81
CA HIS A 47 -48.22 -4.01 -12.21
C HIS A 47 -49.77 -4.05 -12.30
N THR A 48 -50.44 -3.91 -11.14
CA THR A 48 -51.54 -2.94 -10.89
C THR A 48 -51.74 -2.79 -9.38
N GLY A 49 -51.78 -1.55 -8.88
CA GLY A 49 -51.91 -1.24 -7.45
C GLY A 49 -53.32 -1.41 -6.87
N TYR A 50 -53.41 -1.52 -5.54
CA TYR A 50 -54.40 -0.90 -4.65
C TYR A 50 -54.05 -1.24 -3.20
N ALA A 51 -53.98 -0.22 -2.34
CA ALA A 51 -53.87 -0.35 -0.89
C ALA A 51 -55.26 -0.46 -0.26
N ILE A 52 -55.42 -1.33 0.76
CA ILE A 52 -56.55 -1.29 1.69
C ILE A 52 -56.02 -1.53 3.11
N CYS A 53 -56.02 -0.47 3.93
CA CYS A 53 -55.88 -0.55 5.38
C CYS A 53 -57.25 -0.71 6.03
N LEU A 54 -57.36 -1.57 7.05
CA LEU A 54 -58.49 -1.61 7.97
C LEU A 54 -57.96 -1.48 9.40
N SER A 55 -58.26 -0.35 10.04
CA SER A 55 -58.11 -0.11 11.48
C SER A 55 -59.50 0.12 12.12
N PRO A 56 -59.74 -0.31 13.37
CA PRO A 56 -60.84 0.17 14.22
C PRO A 56 -60.32 1.07 15.38
N PRO A 57 -61.16 1.84 16.13
CA PRO A 57 -61.15 3.32 16.12
C PRO A 57 -60.95 4.04 17.48
N GLY A 58 -60.64 5.35 17.41
CA GLY A 58 -60.76 6.36 18.49
C GLY A 58 -59.43 6.65 19.21
N ASP A 59 -58.95 7.88 19.45
CA ASP A 59 -59.54 9.22 19.38
C ASP A 59 -58.42 10.26 19.14
N VAL A 60 -58.79 11.38 18.55
CA VAL A 60 -57.92 12.41 17.96
C VAL A 60 -57.87 13.66 18.85
N THR A 61 -56.66 14.04 19.26
CA THR A 61 -56.21 15.45 19.39
C THR A 61 -54.69 15.39 19.18
N GLY A 62 -54.14 15.84 18.04
CA GLY A 62 -54.01 17.25 17.71
C GLY A 62 -52.76 17.78 18.41
N ASP A 63 -51.65 17.87 17.66
CA ASP A 63 -50.49 18.79 17.76
C ASP A 63 -49.24 18.10 17.18
N GLY A 64 -48.58 18.76 16.23
CA GLY A 64 -47.54 18.17 15.37
C GLY A 64 -46.15 18.04 15.99
N LEU A 65 -45.36 17.21 15.29
CA LEU A 65 -43.90 16.97 15.37
C LEU A 65 -43.42 15.97 16.43
N THR A 66 -43.01 14.78 15.95
CA THR A 66 -41.63 14.22 16.00
C THR A 66 -41.56 12.70 16.24
N SER A 67 -40.77 12.03 15.40
CA SER A 67 -40.23 10.67 15.48
C SER A 67 -41.19 9.47 15.37
N VAL A 68 -41.03 8.70 14.28
CA VAL A 68 -41.52 7.33 14.17
C VAL A 68 -40.48 6.42 14.83
N THR A 69 -40.56 6.30 16.15
CA THR A 69 -40.10 5.10 16.85
C THR A 69 -41.35 4.38 17.33
N ASP A 70 -41.85 3.44 16.53
CA ASP A 70 -42.63 2.25 16.96
C ASP A 70 -43.29 1.57 15.76
N VAL A 71 -42.56 0.65 15.09
CA VAL A 71 -43.02 -0.70 14.71
C VAL A 71 -41.78 -1.57 14.47
N GLN A 72 -41.13 -2.03 15.54
CA GLN A 72 -40.40 -3.30 15.54
C GLN A 72 -40.75 -4.07 16.81
N CYS A 73 -41.95 -4.63 16.81
CA CYS A 73 -42.38 -5.60 17.81
C CYS A 73 -42.61 -6.94 17.11
N ASN A 74 -41.53 -7.67 16.88
CA ASN A 74 -41.42 -9.13 17.07
C ASN A 74 -40.11 -9.63 16.46
N ILE A 75 -39.09 -9.73 17.29
CA ILE A 75 -38.06 -10.80 17.41
C ILE A 75 -37.02 -10.18 18.35
N LEU A 76 -37.30 -10.18 19.66
CA LEU A 76 -36.33 -10.02 20.77
C LEU A 76 -37.02 -10.12 22.15
N ALA A 77 -38.23 -10.68 22.23
CA ALA A 77 -38.97 -10.84 23.49
C ALA A 77 -38.69 -12.17 24.23
N ASN A 78 -37.47 -12.75 24.14
CA ASN A 78 -37.16 -14.01 24.84
C ASN A 78 -35.83 -14.06 25.61
N LEU A 79 -35.16 -12.92 25.86
CA LEU A 79 -33.98 -12.89 26.75
C LEU A 79 -33.97 -11.76 27.80
N TRP A 80 -35.07 -11.01 27.95
CA TRP A 80 -35.20 -9.95 28.95
C TRP A 80 -36.32 -10.21 29.96
N SER A 81 -36.33 -11.41 30.53
CA SER A 81 -37.01 -11.66 31.79
C SER A 81 -35.99 -12.07 32.83
N LEU A 82 -35.38 -11.09 33.50
CA LEU A 82 -34.94 -11.12 34.91
C LEU A 82 -34.06 -9.89 35.18
N GLY A 83 -34.56 -8.96 36.00
CA GLY A 83 -33.77 -7.89 36.62
C GLY A 83 -34.02 -6.49 36.05
N GLY A 84 -34.96 -5.76 36.63
CA GLY A 84 -35.14 -4.34 36.36
C GLY A 84 -34.20 -3.46 37.18
N LEU A 85 -33.70 -2.38 36.58
CA LEU A 85 -33.69 -1.01 37.11
C LEU A 85 -33.06 -0.05 36.08
N VAL A 86 -33.68 1.11 35.94
CA VAL A 86 -33.34 2.20 35.01
C VAL A 86 -32.13 2.98 35.53
N ALA A 87 -31.10 3.20 34.69
CA ALA A 87 -30.36 4.47 34.56
C ALA A 87 -29.27 4.38 33.45
N THR A 88 -29.08 5.50 32.75
CA THR A 88 -28.08 5.88 31.73
C THR A 88 -26.68 5.27 31.85
N PRO A 89 -25.91 5.10 30.74
CA PRO A 89 -24.59 4.47 30.79
C PRO A 89 -23.53 5.40 31.40
N PRO A 90 -22.72 4.96 32.37
CA PRO A 90 -21.48 5.63 32.72
C PRO A 90 -20.33 5.10 31.86
N ALA A 91 -19.49 6.02 31.37
CA ALA A 91 -18.21 5.73 30.77
C ALA A 91 -17.30 4.99 31.77
N CYS A 92 -16.68 3.89 31.34
CA CYS A 92 -15.62 3.23 32.10
C CYS A 92 -14.34 4.09 32.02
N LEU A 93 -13.99 4.72 33.14
CA LEU A 93 -12.76 5.50 33.29
C LEU A 93 -11.56 4.55 33.45
N ASN A 94 -10.58 4.63 32.57
CA ASN A 94 -9.21 4.16 32.86
C ASN A 94 -8.32 5.38 33.16
N THR A 95 -7.65 5.37 34.30
CA THR A 95 -6.60 6.34 34.66
C THR A 95 -5.22 5.78 34.29
N VAL A 96 -4.32 6.71 33.96
CA VAL A 96 -3.11 6.58 33.14
C VAL A 96 -1.96 5.83 33.84
N GLY A 97 -1.25 4.95 33.11
CA GLY A 97 0.19 4.70 33.30
C GLY A 97 0.72 3.26 33.06
N SER A 98 1.47 3.07 31.95
CA SER A 98 2.33 1.93 31.55
C SER A 98 1.72 0.77 30.72
N PRO A 99 2.52 0.15 29.81
CA PRO A 99 2.00 -0.56 28.64
C PRO A 99 1.80 -2.07 28.89
N ALA A 100 0.90 -2.65 28.09
CA ALA A 100 0.56 -4.07 27.99
C ALA A 100 -0.31 -4.66 29.11
N ILE A 101 -1.58 -4.24 29.17
CA ILE A 101 -2.66 -5.06 29.72
C ILE A 101 -3.86 -4.93 28.74
N LEU A 102 -4.40 -6.06 28.29
CA LEU A 102 -5.59 -6.11 27.41
C LEU A 102 -6.78 -5.42 28.09
N PRO A 103 -7.60 -4.61 27.39
CA PRO A 103 -8.77 -3.98 27.99
C PRO A 103 -9.84 -5.03 28.35
N ASP A 104 -10.44 -4.89 29.53
CA ASP A 104 -11.65 -5.58 29.94
C ASP A 104 -12.83 -5.05 29.11
N HIS A 105 -13.26 -5.83 28.11
CA HIS A 105 -14.23 -5.39 27.10
C HIS A 105 -15.68 -5.68 27.50
N ASN A 106 -15.91 -6.59 28.45
CA ASN A 106 -17.26 -6.92 28.94
C ASN A 106 -17.58 -6.29 30.30
N CYS A 107 -16.63 -5.59 30.92
CA CYS A 107 -16.74 -4.89 32.19
C CYS A 107 -17.14 -5.80 33.35
N ASP A 108 -16.68 -7.05 33.36
CA ASP A 108 -16.91 -8.00 34.45
C ASP A 108 -15.80 -7.97 35.54
N GLY A 109 -14.72 -7.22 35.31
CA GLY A 109 -13.62 -7.04 36.25
C GLY A 109 -12.58 -8.17 36.23
N VAL A 110 -12.63 -9.09 35.27
CA VAL A 110 -11.72 -10.25 35.17
C VAL A 110 -11.22 -10.46 33.75
N ILE A 111 -9.96 -10.11 33.48
CA ILE A 111 -9.33 -10.30 32.16
C ILE A 111 -9.15 -11.80 31.85
N ASN A 112 -9.92 -12.32 30.88
CA ASN A 112 -9.92 -13.73 30.51
C ASN A 112 -10.24 -13.96 29.01
N VAL A 113 -10.44 -15.22 28.60
CA VAL A 113 -10.69 -15.60 27.20
C VAL A 113 -11.98 -14.99 26.61
N SER A 114 -12.95 -14.58 27.42
CA SER A 114 -14.14 -13.87 26.94
C SER A 114 -13.84 -12.46 26.45
N ASP A 115 -12.81 -11.80 26.99
CA ASP A 115 -12.36 -10.47 26.53
C ASP A 115 -11.69 -10.53 25.17
N THR A 116 -10.92 -11.60 24.94
CA THR A 116 -10.31 -11.89 23.64
C THR A 116 -11.35 -12.39 22.64
N LEU A 117 -12.34 -13.16 23.07
CA LEU A 117 -13.44 -13.59 22.21
C LEU A 117 -14.32 -12.42 21.78
N MET A 118 -14.59 -11.43 22.63
CA MET A 118 -15.30 -10.21 22.20
C MET A 118 -14.43 -9.31 21.32
N ALA A 119 -13.12 -9.23 21.53
CA ALA A 119 -12.22 -8.51 20.63
C ALA A 119 -12.15 -9.17 19.23
N VAL A 120 -12.15 -10.50 19.17
CA VAL A 120 -12.18 -11.27 17.91
C VAL A 120 -13.57 -11.21 17.27
N THR A 121 -14.65 -11.21 18.06
CA THR A 121 -16.00 -10.97 17.53
C THR A 121 -16.14 -9.53 17.02
N PHE A 122 -15.55 -8.51 17.66
CA PHE A 122 -15.54 -7.12 17.15
C PHE A 122 -14.68 -6.95 15.88
N ALA A 123 -13.63 -7.76 15.72
CA ALA A 123 -12.78 -7.76 14.53
C ALA A 123 -13.35 -8.60 13.35
N LEU A 124 -14.18 -9.61 13.64
CA LEU A 124 -14.81 -10.48 12.63
C LEU A 124 -16.29 -10.16 12.35
N TYR A 125 -16.93 -9.31 13.17
CA TYR A 125 -18.19 -8.62 12.90
C TYR A 125 -17.91 -7.13 12.58
N GLN A 126 -17.09 -6.90 11.56
CA GLN A 126 -17.26 -5.70 10.74
C GLN A 126 -18.30 -6.08 9.68
N PRO A 127 -19.59 -5.72 9.80
CA PRO A 127 -20.42 -5.73 8.61
C PRO A 127 -19.81 -4.72 7.64
N LEU A 128 -19.50 -5.18 6.42
CA LEU A 128 -19.55 -4.29 5.25
C LEU A 128 -20.83 -3.47 5.40
N SER A 129 -20.67 -2.15 5.35
CA SER A 129 -21.72 -1.14 5.51
C SER A 129 -23.01 -1.57 4.82
N ALA A 130 -24.02 -1.90 5.63
CA ALA A 130 -25.39 -1.67 5.21
C ALA A 130 -25.60 -0.15 5.32
N GLU A 131 -25.42 0.55 4.20
CA GLU A 131 -25.90 1.91 4.03
C GLU A 131 -27.41 1.92 4.35
N LEU A 132 -27.74 2.43 5.52
CA LEU A 132 -29.08 2.94 5.79
C LEU A 132 -29.25 4.19 4.93
N ASP A 133 -30.26 4.18 4.05
CA ASP A 133 -30.73 5.31 3.25
C ASP A 133 -30.68 6.64 4.05
N ASN A 134 -29.61 7.40 3.83
CA ASN A 134 -29.33 8.65 4.56
C ASN A 134 -29.89 9.89 3.84
N ASN A 135 -30.65 9.75 2.74
CA ASN A 135 -31.24 10.90 2.04
C ASN A 135 -32.74 10.78 1.70
N GLY A 136 -33.39 9.64 1.97
CA GLY A 136 -34.84 9.47 1.96
C GLY A 136 -35.50 9.55 0.58
N ASN A 137 -34.77 9.24 -0.50
CA ASN A 137 -35.27 9.44 -1.88
C ASN A 137 -35.81 8.19 -2.60
N GLN A 138 -35.98 7.05 -1.91
CA GLN A 138 -36.71 5.85 -2.40
C GLN A 138 -36.26 5.27 -3.77
N CYS A 139 -34.97 5.31 -4.11
CA CYS A 139 -34.41 4.56 -5.24
C CYS A 139 -33.46 3.44 -4.78
N VAL A 140 -33.39 2.36 -5.55
CA VAL A 140 -32.46 1.22 -5.35
C VAL A 140 -31.28 1.38 -6.31
N ASP A 141 -30.06 1.24 -5.80
CA ASP A 141 -28.72 1.43 -6.42
C ASP A 141 -28.58 0.97 -7.88
N ALA A 142 -28.87 1.88 -8.81
CA ALA A 142 -28.47 1.75 -10.21
C ALA A 142 -27.99 3.09 -10.81
N CYS A 143 -27.74 4.10 -9.97
CA CYS A 143 -27.13 5.37 -10.37
C CYS A 143 -25.85 5.70 -9.59
N GLU A 144 -25.32 4.74 -8.83
CA GLU A 144 -24.06 4.89 -8.11
C GLU A 144 -22.99 4.18 -8.96
N ILE A 145 -22.69 4.83 -10.08
CA ILE A 145 -21.50 4.47 -10.84
C ILE A 145 -20.39 5.25 -10.16
N ASP A 146 -19.43 4.50 -9.65
CA ASP A 146 -18.10 4.99 -9.29
C ASP A 146 -17.22 4.50 -10.44
N THR A 147 -17.03 5.36 -11.45
CA THR A 147 -16.44 4.91 -12.71
C THR A 147 -14.94 4.61 -12.57
N ASP A 148 -14.27 5.21 -11.58
CA ASP A 148 -12.82 5.09 -11.37
C ASP A 148 -12.42 4.34 -10.10
N ALA A 149 -13.39 3.96 -9.28
CA ALA A 149 -13.29 3.09 -8.10
C ALA A 149 -12.54 3.69 -6.90
N ASP A 150 -12.68 4.99 -6.65
CA ASP A 150 -12.07 5.65 -5.49
C ASP A 150 -12.98 5.75 -4.25
N GLY A 151 -14.25 5.38 -4.40
CA GLY A 151 -15.23 5.37 -3.32
C GLY A 151 -16.03 6.66 -3.17
N ASP A 152 -15.91 7.62 -4.09
CA ASP A 152 -16.87 8.71 -4.29
C ASP A 152 -17.71 8.45 -5.55
N TYR A 153 -18.99 8.81 -5.51
CA TYR A 153 -19.91 8.48 -6.60
C TYR A 153 -19.94 9.59 -7.64
N ASP A 154 -20.05 9.25 -8.94
CA ASP A 154 -19.98 10.18 -10.08
C ASP A 154 -20.91 11.43 -9.98
N LEU A 155 -21.94 11.40 -9.14
CA LEU A 155 -22.88 12.51 -8.91
C LEU A 155 -22.43 13.51 -7.82
N SER A 156 -21.63 13.06 -6.86
CA SER A 156 -20.97 13.91 -5.87
C SER A 156 -19.55 14.25 -6.31
N ASP A 157 -18.84 13.31 -6.94
CA ASP A 157 -17.46 13.46 -7.35
C ASP A 157 -17.27 14.60 -8.39
N CYS A 158 -16.28 15.46 -8.11
CA CYS A 158 -15.90 16.55 -8.98
C CYS A 158 -15.03 16.10 -10.18
N ALA A 159 -14.51 14.87 -10.17
CA ALA A 159 -13.81 14.27 -11.31
C ALA A 159 -14.14 12.77 -11.53
N PRO A 160 -15.33 12.45 -12.09
CA PRO A 160 -15.91 11.09 -12.23
C PRO A 160 -15.15 10.04 -13.05
N GLN A 161 -13.89 10.28 -13.42
CA GLN A 161 -13.03 9.38 -14.20
C GLN A 161 -11.58 9.42 -13.69
N ASN A 162 -11.31 10.14 -12.61
CA ASN A 162 -10.00 10.28 -12.03
C ASN A 162 -10.01 9.87 -10.54
N PRO A 163 -9.53 8.66 -10.20
CA PRO A 163 -9.65 8.07 -8.87
C PRO A 163 -8.76 8.72 -7.80
N THR A 164 -8.13 9.85 -8.14
CA THR A 164 -7.28 10.63 -7.24
C THR A 164 -7.92 11.93 -6.82
N ILE A 165 -9.10 12.26 -7.39
CA ILE A 165 -9.84 13.48 -7.11
C ILE A 165 -11.23 13.04 -6.64
N HIS A 166 -11.49 13.16 -5.35
CA HIS A 166 -12.73 12.75 -4.72
C HIS A 166 -12.91 13.40 -3.36
N HIS A 167 -14.13 13.45 -2.84
CA HIS A 167 -14.37 14.02 -1.52
C HIS A 167 -13.50 13.41 -0.42
N GLY A 168 -12.74 14.26 0.29
CA GLY A 168 -11.84 13.83 1.36
C GLY A 168 -10.49 13.27 0.92
N ALA A 169 -10.16 13.33 -0.38
CA ALA A 169 -8.79 13.10 -0.85
C ALA A 169 -7.81 14.07 -0.18
N VAL A 170 -6.52 13.71 -0.20
CA VAL A 170 -5.47 14.61 0.25
C VAL A 170 -5.09 15.52 -0.91
N GLU A 171 -5.20 16.83 -0.72
CA GLU A 171 -4.75 17.83 -1.70
C GLU A 171 -3.29 17.61 -2.08
N ILE A 172 -3.05 17.48 -3.38
CA ILE A 172 -1.74 17.44 -3.99
C ILE A 172 -1.59 18.67 -4.89
N CYS A 173 -0.43 19.33 -4.83
CA CYS A 173 -0.18 20.55 -5.60
C CYS A 173 -0.10 20.32 -7.13
N ASN A 174 -1.25 20.13 -7.77
CA ASN A 174 -1.40 19.82 -9.19
C ASN A 174 -2.33 20.83 -9.91
N GLY A 175 -2.92 21.79 -9.18
CA GLY A 175 -3.85 22.80 -9.71
C GLY A 175 -5.28 22.30 -9.90
N TYR A 176 -5.62 21.16 -9.31
CA TYR A 176 -6.96 20.60 -9.20
C TYR A 176 -7.43 20.68 -7.75
N ASP A 177 -8.74 20.76 -7.56
CA ASP A 177 -9.39 20.61 -6.26
C ASP A 177 -9.51 19.10 -6.04
N ASP A 178 -8.51 18.48 -5.40
CA ASP A 178 -8.46 17.02 -5.31
C ASP A 178 -9.51 16.48 -4.34
N ASN A 179 -9.90 17.26 -3.33
CA ASN A 179 -10.82 16.83 -2.29
C ASN A 179 -12.27 17.34 -2.45
N CYS A 180 -12.55 17.98 -3.59
CA CYS A 180 -13.84 18.52 -4.01
C CYS A 180 -14.47 19.50 -3.01
N ASN A 181 -13.68 20.23 -2.21
CA ASN A 181 -14.21 21.21 -1.24
C ASN A 181 -14.34 22.63 -1.80
N ASN A 182 -14.08 22.80 -3.10
CA ASN A 182 -14.20 24.03 -3.86
C ASN A 182 -13.09 25.07 -3.61
N ASP A 183 -12.08 24.69 -2.84
CA ASP A 183 -10.76 25.32 -2.78
C ASP A 183 -9.78 24.52 -3.66
N THR A 184 -8.64 25.10 -4.03
CA THR A 184 -7.66 24.43 -4.89
C THR A 184 -6.32 24.49 -4.19
N ASP A 185 -5.65 23.34 -4.07
CA ASP A 185 -4.33 23.18 -3.46
C ASP A 185 -4.27 23.72 -1.99
N GLU A 186 -5.31 23.50 -1.18
CA GLU A 186 -5.39 23.99 0.21
C GLU A 186 -4.83 23.02 1.27
N SER A 187 -4.36 23.57 2.39
CA SER A 187 -3.82 22.76 3.48
C SER A 187 -4.95 22.26 4.40
N GLY A 188 -5.15 20.95 4.48
CA GLY A 188 -6.02 20.32 5.47
C GLY A 188 -5.70 20.71 6.93
N SER A 189 -6.68 20.54 7.82
CA SER A 189 -6.81 21.11 9.18
C SER A 189 -5.71 20.82 10.23
N SER A 190 -4.52 20.30 9.87
CA SER A 190 -3.42 20.03 10.83
C SER A 190 -2.11 20.77 10.58
N VAL A 191 -2.04 21.70 9.63
CA VAL A 191 -0.84 22.52 9.42
C VAL A 191 -1.22 24.00 9.33
N THR A 192 -0.72 24.81 10.27
CA THR A 192 -0.82 26.27 10.21
C THR A 192 0.11 26.83 9.14
N ALA A 193 -0.25 26.72 7.87
CA ALA A 193 0.34 27.51 6.80
C ALA A 193 -0.64 27.58 5.62
N SER A 194 -1.29 28.74 5.45
CA SER A 194 -2.12 29.03 4.28
C SER A 194 -1.25 29.05 3.01
N CYS A 195 -1.53 28.18 2.04
CA CYS A 195 -0.94 28.18 0.70
C CYS A 195 -1.51 29.27 -0.23
N ALA A 196 -2.24 30.26 0.31
CA ALA A 196 -2.87 31.30 -0.49
C ALA A 196 -1.91 32.37 -1.06
N THR A 197 -0.59 32.22 -0.91
CA THR A 197 0.37 33.20 -1.46
C THR A 197 1.67 32.58 -1.97
N THR A 198 1.71 32.26 -3.27
CA THR A 198 2.93 32.25 -4.13
C THR A 198 4.21 31.60 -3.60
N SER A 199 4.16 30.68 -2.64
CA SER A 199 5.34 29.99 -2.10
C SER A 199 4.93 28.68 -1.44
N ALA A 200 5.50 27.60 -1.98
CA ALA A 200 5.62 26.25 -1.40
C ALA A 200 4.56 25.19 -1.79
N CYS A 201 4.53 24.85 -3.08
CA CYS A 201 4.24 23.48 -3.50
C CYS A 201 5.58 22.73 -3.65
N VAL A 202 5.76 21.67 -2.85
CA VAL A 202 6.99 20.87 -2.82
C VAL A 202 6.87 19.55 -3.58
N THR A 203 8.02 19.01 -3.96
CA THR A 203 8.29 17.88 -4.87
C THR A 203 7.70 16.52 -4.48
N ASP A 204 6.70 16.46 -3.60
CA ASP A 204 6.05 15.19 -3.21
C ASP A 204 4.55 15.33 -2.89
N GLY A 205 3.87 16.39 -3.35
CA GLY A 205 2.42 16.51 -3.15
C GLY A 205 1.99 16.68 -1.68
N ILE A 206 2.87 17.20 -0.82
CA ILE A 206 2.53 17.55 0.56
C ILE A 206 2.90 19.01 0.80
N CYS A 207 2.02 19.78 1.46
CA CYS A 207 2.32 21.13 1.94
C CYS A 207 3.47 21.11 2.96
N GLY A 208 4.60 21.75 2.62
CA GLY A 208 5.79 21.78 3.46
C GLY A 208 6.85 22.77 2.99
N VAL A 209 7.93 22.94 3.77
CA VAL A 209 9.09 23.75 3.37
C VAL A 209 9.81 23.03 2.22
N GLN A 210 10.19 23.74 1.15
CA GLN A 210 11.07 23.17 0.12
C GLN A 210 12.29 22.51 0.77
N PRO A 211 12.57 21.20 0.51
CA PRO A 211 13.84 20.62 0.93
C PRO A 211 14.93 21.52 0.38
N THR A 212 15.97 21.75 1.17
CA THR A 212 17.03 22.69 0.80
C THR A 212 17.55 22.34 -0.59
N VAL A 213 17.23 23.20 -1.57
CA VAL A 213 17.65 22.99 -2.94
C VAL A 213 19.16 23.11 -2.95
N THR A 214 19.84 22.00 -3.22
CA THR A 214 21.30 21.92 -3.27
C THR A 214 21.71 21.20 -4.55
N GLY A 215 22.85 21.59 -5.11
CA GLY A 215 23.43 20.90 -6.26
C GLY A 215 22.97 21.39 -7.64
N LEU A 216 22.33 22.56 -7.77
CA LEU A 216 22.22 23.21 -9.08
C LEU A 216 23.57 23.82 -9.46
N ILE A 217 24.08 23.48 -10.64
CA ILE A 217 25.39 23.89 -11.14
C ILE A 217 25.21 24.50 -12.53
N ILE A 218 25.69 25.72 -12.74
CA ILE A 218 25.75 26.31 -14.09
C ILE A 218 26.92 25.65 -14.81
N THR A 219 26.64 24.98 -15.94
CA THR A 219 27.62 24.15 -16.66
C THR A 219 28.09 24.76 -17.97
N GLU A 220 27.31 25.66 -18.57
CA GLU A 220 27.63 26.27 -19.85
C GLU A 220 26.96 27.64 -19.98
N ILE A 221 27.66 28.62 -20.54
CA ILE A 221 27.13 29.97 -20.80
C ILE A 221 27.52 30.40 -22.22
N HIS A 222 26.55 30.59 -23.10
CA HIS A 222 26.76 31.13 -24.43
C HIS A 222 26.54 32.65 -24.44
N HIS A 223 27.57 33.38 -24.04
CA HIS A 223 27.51 34.82 -23.80
C HIS A 223 27.73 35.70 -25.06
N SER A 224 28.15 35.12 -26.19
CA SER A 224 28.35 35.85 -27.45
C SER A 224 28.17 34.92 -28.65
N PRO A 225 26.92 34.58 -29.01
CA PRO A 225 26.58 33.89 -30.26
C PRO A 225 27.25 34.52 -31.50
N GLY A 226 27.79 33.68 -32.38
CA GLY A 226 28.42 34.10 -33.63
C GLY A 226 27.48 34.01 -34.83
N VAL A 227 26.43 33.17 -34.75
CA VAL A 227 25.50 32.91 -35.86
C VAL A 227 24.30 33.86 -35.86
N VAL A 228 23.85 34.28 -34.68
CA VAL A 228 22.72 35.20 -34.49
C VAL A 228 23.09 36.30 -33.51
N GLU A 229 22.30 37.37 -33.45
CA GLU A 229 22.53 38.46 -32.51
C GLU A 229 22.38 38.00 -31.05
N ASP A 230 23.20 38.53 -30.13
CA ASP A 230 23.19 38.24 -28.70
C ASP A 230 21.78 38.34 -28.08
N SER A 231 21.00 39.33 -28.54
CA SER A 231 19.63 39.55 -28.07
C SER A 231 18.65 38.39 -28.35
N VAL A 232 19.05 37.39 -29.13
CA VAL A 232 18.23 36.21 -29.46
C VAL A 232 18.97 34.90 -29.15
N GLY A 233 20.29 34.86 -29.38
CA GLY A 233 21.06 33.62 -29.30
C GLY A 233 21.68 33.32 -27.93
N GLU A 234 21.65 34.22 -26.95
CA GLU A 234 22.22 33.92 -25.64
C GLU A 234 21.41 32.85 -24.91
N TRP A 235 22.15 31.97 -24.24
CA TRP A 235 21.60 30.92 -23.39
C TRP A 235 22.60 30.47 -22.35
N PHE A 236 22.13 29.78 -21.33
CA PHE A 236 22.96 29.09 -20.36
C PHE A 236 22.33 27.75 -19.97
N GLU A 237 23.16 26.89 -19.40
CA GLU A 237 22.77 25.54 -18.99
C GLU A 237 23.00 25.33 -17.49
N VAL A 238 22.07 24.60 -16.89
CA VAL A 238 22.13 24.17 -15.50
C VAL A 238 22.04 22.65 -15.43
N TYR A 239 22.93 22.06 -14.66
CA TYR A 239 22.89 20.66 -14.25
C TYR A 239 22.37 20.53 -12.82
N ASN A 240 21.47 19.59 -12.59
CA ASN A 240 21.03 19.21 -11.25
C ASN A 240 21.82 18.00 -10.74
N ALA A 241 22.81 18.25 -9.89
CA ALA A 241 23.62 17.22 -9.25
C ALA A 241 22.88 16.48 -8.12
N GLY A 242 21.70 16.94 -7.72
CA GLY A 242 20.84 16.27 -6.74
C GLY A 242 20.29 14.94 -7.24
N THR A 243 19.73 14.17 -6.31
CA THR A 243 19.04 12.88 -6.57
C THR A 243 17.54 13.06 -6.83
N LEU A 244 17.00 14.26 -6.63
CA LEU A 244 15.60 14.58 -6.81
C LEU A 244 15.42 15.69 -7.87
N PRO A 245 14.31 15.70 -8.62
CA PRO A 245 13.99 16.81 -9.51
C PRO A 245 13.77 18.10 -8.72
N VAL A 246 14.16 19.24 -9.27
CA VAL A 246 14.01 20.55 -8.63
C VAL A 246 12.93 21.36 -9.33
N ASN A 247 11.88 21.73 -8.62
CA ASN A 247 10.89 22.68 -9.13
C ASN A 247 11.50 24.09 -9.11
N ILE A 248 11.60 24.72 -10.28
CA ILE A 248 12.20 26.03 -10.48
C ILE A 248 11.16 27.14 -10.67
N GLN A 249 9.86 26.83 -10.57
CA GLN A 249 8.81 27.85 -10.65
C GLN A 249 9.01 28.91 -9.55
N GLY A 250 9.04 30.18 -9.96
CA GLY A 250 9.27 31.33 -9.09
C GLY A 250 10.72 31.62 -8.76
N PHE A 251 11.69 30.82 -9.25
CA PHE A 251 13.12 31.12 -9.09
C PHE A 251 13.47 32.40 -9.85
N VAL A 252 14.52 33.09 -9.39
CA VAL A 252 15.01 34.31 -10.02
C VAL A 252 16.36 34.02 -10.67
N LEU A 253 16.40 34.17 -11.99
CA LEU A 253 17.63 34.26 -12.77
C LEU A 253 18.07 35.72 -12.74
N THR A 254 19.31 36.02 -12.39
CA THR A 254 19.77 37.41 -12.29
C THR A 254 21.26 37.54 -12.54
N ASP A 255 21.67 38.70 -13.05
CA ASP A 255 23.07 39.09 -13.14
C ASP A 255 23.57 39.91 -11.93
N LEU A 256 22.70 40.11 -10.93
CA LEU A 256 22.91 40.91 -9.74
C LEU A 256 23.14 42.41 -9.98
N ASN A 257 22.96 42.92 -11.21
CA ASN A 257 23.12 44.34 -11.55
C ASN A 257 21.79 45.09 -11.81
N ASN A 258 20.66 44.43 -11.47
CA ASN A 258 19.25 44.79 -11.67
C ASN A 258 18.59 44.20 -12.93
N GLU A 259 19.30 43.42 -13.74
CA GLU A 259 18.66 42.56 -14.74
C GLU A 259 18.26 41.23 -14.08
N PHE A 260 17.01 40.85 -14.25
CA PHE A 260 16.48 39.61 -13.70
C PHE A 260 15.31 39.09 -14.50
N HIS A 261 15.12 37.78 -14.42
CA HIS A 261 13.97 37.08 -14.90
C HIS A 261 13.43 36.19 -13.79
N LYS A 262 12.17 36.39 -13.41
CA LYS A 262 11.48 35.44 -12.52
C LYS A 262 10.86 34.36 -13.38
N VAL A 263 11.23 33.11 -13.13
CA VAL A 263 10.68 31.94 -13.83
C VAL A 263 9.19 31.87 -13.52
N ASP A 264 8.40 32.02 -14.57
CA ASP A 264 6.97 31.78 -14.56
C ASP A 264 6.58 30.99 -15.81
N ALA A 265 6.31 29.70 -15.64
CA ALA A 265 5.88 28.80 -16.70
C ALA A 265 4.36 28.61 -16.76
N GLY A 266 3.60 29.31 -15.91
CA GLY A 266 2.16 29.06 -15.73
C GLY A 266 1.84 27.76 -15.00
N GLY A 267 2.82 27.13 -14.35
CA GLY A 267 2.71 25.85 -13.64
C GLY A 267 4.06 25.37 -13.13
N ALA A 268 4.09 24.18 -12.50
CA ALA A 268 5.34 23.59 -12.03
C ALA A 268 6.31 23.31 -13.19
N LEU A 269 7.58 23.66 -13.02
CA LEU A 269 8.63 23.45 -14.01
C LEU A 269 9.83 22.80 -13.35
N PHE A 270 10.29 21.66 -13.86
CA PHE A 270 11.30 20.86 -13.19
C PHE A 270 12.60 20.75 -13.96
N ILE A 271 13.72 20.84 -13.24
CA ILE A 271 15.02 20.33 -13.69
C ILE A 271 15.15 18.89 -13.16
N PRO A 272 15.19 17.86 -14.04
CA PRO A 272 15.28 16.46 -13.61
C PRO A 272 16.52 16.19 -12.75
N ALA A 273 16.41 15.24 -11.81
CA ALA A 273 17.58 14.73 -11.08
C ALA A 273 18.65 14.23 -12.05
N LYS A 274 19.91 14.59 -11.82
CA LYS A 274 21.04 14.24 -12.71
C LYS A 274 20.83 14.68 -14.17
N GLY A 275 19.96 15.65 -14.43
CA GLY A 275 19.63 16.14 -15.76
C GLY A 275 20.17 17.55 -16.04
N TYR A 276 20.22 17.89 -17.33
CA TYR A 276 20.59 19.20 -17.85
C TYR A 276 19.35 19.99 -18.28
N PHE A 277 19.37 21.30 -18.08
CA PHE A 277 18.28 22.18 -18.46
C PHE A 277 18.83 23.48 -19.05
N VAL A 278 18.28 23.87 -20.20
CA VAL A 278 18.80 24.96 -21.04
C VAL A 278 17.81 26.11 -21.02
N PHE A 279 18.29 27.28 -20.60
CA PHE A 279 17.58 28.55 -20.58
C PHE A 279 18.09 29.42 -21.72
N GLY A 280 17.22 30.02 -22.52
CA GLY A 280 17.63 30.88 -23.64
C GLY A 280 16.74 32.09 -23.85
N ARG A 281 17.23 33.10 -24.56
CA ARG A 281 16.44 34.31 -24.88
C ARG A 281 15.32 34.08 -25.90
N ASN A 282 15.39 32.99 -26.66
CA ASN A 282 14.38 32.62 -27.63
C ASN A 282 14.28 31.09 -27.73
N LYS A 283 13.07 30.54 -27.59
CA LYS A 283 12.83 29.10 -27.61
C LYS A 283 12.77 28.51 -29.02
N ASN A 284 12.55 29.33 -30.05
CA ASN A 284 12.44 28.88 -31.43
C ASN A 284 13.84 28.62 -32.02
N PRO A 285 14.20 27.34 -32.33
CA PRO A 285 15.52 27.00 -32.87
C PRO A 285 15.81 27.69 -34.22
N ALA A 286 14.79 28.07 -34.99
CA ALA A 286 14.99 28.77 -36.25
C ALA A 286 15.54 30.20 -36.08
N ASN A 287 15.37 30.80 -34.90
CA ASN A 287 15.73 32.19 -34.63
C ASN A 287 16.91 32.33 -33.65
N ASN A 288 17.10 31.35 -32.76
CA ASN A 288 18.10 31.40 -31.68
C ASN A 288 19.46 30.79 -32.05
N GLY A 289 19.70 30.55 -33.34
CA GLY A 289 20.89 29.88 -33.83
C GLY A 289 20.79 28.36 -33.88
N GLY A 290 19.68 27.72 -33.50
CA GLY A 290 19.49 26.26 -33.63
C GLY A 290 19.59 25.49 -32.31
N VAL A 291 19.55 26.20 -31.19
CA VAL A 291 19.70 25.62 -29.85
C VAL A 291 18.34 25.16 -29.32
N ARG A 292 18.27 23.95 -28.77
CA ARG A 292 17.05 23.43 -28.12
C ARG A 292 16.96 23.98 -26.69
N VAL A 293 16.16 25.03 -26.53
CA VAL A 293 15.91 25.67 -25.24
C VAL A 293 14.71 25.03 -24.54
N HIS A 294 14.85 24.77 -23.25
CA HIS A 294 13.76 24.23 -22.41
C HIS A 294 12.84 25.35 -21.93
N TYR A 295 13.41 26.47 -21.49
CA TYR A 295 12.68 27.65 -20.99
C TYR A 295 13.20 28.96 -21.59
N GLU A 296 12.28 29.80 -22.06
CA GLU A 296 12.60 31.13 -22.60
C GLU A 296 12.62 32.17 -21.48
N TYR A 297 13.74 32.86 -21.29
CA TYR A 297 13.84 33.98 -20.35
C TYR A 297 13.85 35.33 -21.08
N THR A 298 13.50 36.38 -20.35
CA THR A 298 13.49 37.76 -20.85
C THR A 298 14.13 38.70 -19.83
N GLY A 299 14.61 39.87 -20.28
CA GLY A 299 15.13 40.90 -19.38
C GLY A 299 16.49 40.62 -18.75
N LEU A 300 17.20 39.60 -19.24
CA LEU A 300 18.61 39.29 -18.93
C LEU A 300 19.43 39.34 -20.20
N GLY A 301 20.61 39.96 -20.17
CA GLY A 301 21.63 39.85 -21.21
C GLY A 301 22.95 39.34 -20.63
N PHE A 302 23.88 38.91 -21.49
CA PHE A 302 25.21 38.48 -21.09
C PHE A 302 26.29 39.29 -21.79
N SER A 303 27.10 40.03 -21.02
CA SER A 303 28.19 40.80 -21.59
C SER A 303 29.27 39.91 -22.22
N SER A 304 29.75 40.30 -23.40
CA SER A 304 30.84 39.60 -24.09
C SER A 304 32.21 39.68 -23.40
N ILE A 305 32.38 40.56 -22.40
CA ILE A 305 33.67 40.80 -21.73
C ILE A 305 33.68 40.45 -20.24
N SER A 306 32.55 40.57 -19.55
CA SER A 306 32.41 40.20 -18.14
C SER A 306 30.99 40.28 -17.66
N ASP A 307 30.52 39.25 -16.96
CA ASP A 307 29.20 39.28 -16.35
C ASP A 307 29.10 38.38 -15.12
N THR A 308 27.95 38.43 -14.46
CA THR A 308 27.54 37.47 -13.44
C THR A 308 26.23 36.81 -13.85
N LEU A 309 26.09 35.53 -13.54
CA LEU A 309 24.83 34.81 -13.60
C LEU A 309 24.63 34.12 -12.26
N ALA A 310 23.49 34.36 -11.62
CA ALA A 310 23.08 33.73 -10.38
C ALA A 310 21.65 33.21 -10.48
N ILE A 311 21.40 32.13 -9.76
CA ILE A 311 20.08 31.51 -9.60
C ILE A 311 19.71 31.63 -8.13
N LEU A 312 18.61 32.33 -7.84
CA LEU A 312 18.07 32.48 -6.51
C LEU A 312 16.77 31.69 -6.38
N ASP A 313 16.56 31.07 -5.22
CA ASP A 313 15.24 30.52 -4.89
C ASP A 313 14.23 31.65 -4.59
N PRO A 314 12.93 31.35 -4.40
CA PRO A 314 11.91 32.37 -4.13
C PRO A 314 12.12 33.13 -2.81
N SER A 315 12.92 32.59 -1.88
CA SER A 315 13.31 33.27 -0.64
C SER A 315 14.47 34.27 -0.83
N GLY A 316 15.10 34.26 -1.99
CA GLY A 316 16.28 35.06 -2.31
C GLY A 316 17.61 34.37 -1.98
N THR A 317 17.60 33.09 -1.60
CA THR A 317 18.81 32.32 -1.32
C THR A 317 19.52 31.98 -2.63
N GLN A 318 20.81 32.29 -2.72
CA GLN A 318 21.62 32.00 -3.90
C GLN A 318 21.98 30.51 -3.97
N LEU A 319 21.46 29.82 -4.99
CA LEU A 319 21.65 28.39 -5.22
C LEU A 319 22.87 28.09 -6.11
N ALA A 320 23.08 28.91 -7.13
CA ALA A 320 24.20 28.80 -8.07
C ALA A 320 24.66 30.20 -8.49
N LYS A 321 25.96 30.34 -8.76
CA LYS A 321 26.53 31.59 -9.29
C LYS A 321 27.82 31.36 -10.08
N VAL A 322 27.93 32.06 -11.20
CA VAL A 322 29.16 32.20 -12.00
C VAL A 322 29.40 33.67 -12.25
N THR A 323 30.61 34.14 -11.96
CA THR A 323 31.07 35.48 -12.36
C THR A 323 32.27 35.30 -13.27
N TYR A 324 32.11 35.63 -14.55
CA TYR A 324 33.15 35.47 -15.57
C TYR A 324 33.65 36.84 -16.05
N SER A 325 34.91 36.90 -16.47
CA SER A 325 35.47 38.08 -17.12
C SER A 325 36.75 37.74 -17.89
N ALA A 326 36.99 38.46 -18.98
CA ALA A 326 38.25 38.37 -19.72
C ALA A 326 39.45 38.73 -18.83
N ALA A 327 39.31 39.77 -18.01
CA ALA A 327 40.34 40.18 -17.04
C ALA A 327 40.59 39.12 -15.94
N GLY A 328 39.57 38.33 -15.61
CA GLY A 328 39.66 37.20 -14.68
C GLY A 328 40.25 35.93 -15.29
N GLY A 329 40.65 35.95 -16.56
CA GLY A 329 41.25 34.81 -17.26
C GLY A 329 40.25 33.79 -17.78
N TYR A 330 38.96 34.13 -17.85
CA TYR A 330 37.97 33.26 -18.50
C TYR A 330 38.17 33.29 -20.02
N PRO A 331 38.09 32.12 -20.69
CA PRO A 331 38.27 32.01 -22.13
C PRO A 331 36.99 32.40 -22.88
N LEU A 332 36.76 33.71 -22.98
CA LEU A 332 35.63 34.29 -23.69
C LEU A 332 35.98 34.41 -25.17
N VAL A 333 35.37 33.57 -26.01
CA VAL A 333 35.63 33.53 -27.46
C VAL A 333 34.29 33.69 -28.21
N PRO A 334 34.10 34.72 -29.04
CA PRO A 334 32.87 34.90 -29.82
C PRO A 334 32.53 33.65 -30.66
N GLY A 335 31.26 33.28 -30.69
CA GLY A 335 30.75 32.07 -31.34
C GLY A 335 31.05 30.77 -30.60
N LYS A 336 31.64 30.83 -29.40
CA LYS A 336 31.88 29.66 -28.55
C LYS A 336 31.27 29.89 -27.17
N SER A 337 30.57 28.89 -26.66
CA SER A 337 30.12 28.91 -25.27
C SER A 337 31.30 28.79 -24.30
N LEU A 338 31.14 29.39 -23.14
CA LEU A 338 31.98 29.16 -21.97
C LEU A 338 31.49 27.88 -21.30
N ALA A 339 32.25 26.79 -21.44
CA ALA A 339 31.88 25.45 -21.00
C ALA A 339 32.73 25.02 -19.78
N LEU A 340 32.07 24.45 -18.79
CA LEU A 340 32.73 23.90 -17.61
C LEU A 340 33.44 22.59 -17.98
N LYS A 341 34.76 22.51 -17.77
CA LYS A 341 35.60 21.38 -18.23
C LYS A 341 35.19 20.05 -17.63
N SER A 342 34.78 20.07 -16.37
CA SER A 342 34.34 18.90 -15.62
C SER A 342 33.37 19.35 -14.54
N LEU A 343 32.33 18.56 -14.29
CA LEU A 343 31.44 18.82 -13.16
C LEU A 343 32.28 18.91 -11.87
N PRO A 344 32.10 19.95 -11.04
CA PRO A 344 32.95 20.15 -9.88
C PRO A 344 32.34 19.57 -8.61
N GLU A 345 33.22 19.23 -7.67
CA GLU A 345 33.18 19.89 -6.35
C GLU A 345 33.98 21.23 -6.41
N PRO A 346 33.57 22.29 -5.68
CA PRO A 346 34.01 23.69 -5.86
C PRO A 346 35.48 24.02 -5.50
N PRO A 347 36.02 25.19 -5.92
CA PRO A 347 35.31 26.35 -6.51
C PRO A 347 35.35 26.49 -8.04
N LEU A 348 34.26 27.01 -8.60
CA LEU A 348 34.10 27.44 -10.00
C LEU A 348 34.94 28.70 -10.27
N VAL A 349 36.22 28.52 -10.61
CA VAL A 349 37.17 29.59 -10.96
C VAL A 349 37.49 29.54 -12.46
N ALA A 350 38.14 30.59 -13.00
CA ALA A 350 38.46 30.67 -14.44
C ALA A 350 39.12 29.41 -15.02
N GLY A 351 40.01 28.75 -14.27
CA GLY A 351 40.68 27.51 -14.69
C GLY A 351 39.75 26.32 -14.89
N SER A 352 38.56 26.33 -14.29
CA SER A 352 37.53 25.30 -14.41
C SER A 352 36.75 25.37 -15.73
N TRP A 353 36.90 26.46 -16.49
CA TRP A 353 36.15 26.71 -17.72
C TRP A 353 37.07 26.70 -18.94
N ALA A 354 36.54 26.30 -20.09
CA ALA A 354 37.16 26.54 -21.39
C ALA A 354 36.13 26.89 -22.46
N ALA A 355 36.57 27.52 -23.54
CA ALA A 355 35.71 27.77 -24.69
C ALA A 355 35.38 26.43 -25.35
N SER A 356 34.11 26.18 -25.68
CA SER A 356 33.71 24.90 -26.25
C SER A 356 34.42 24.62 -27.58
N SER A 357 34.75 23.34 -27.79
CA SER A 357 35.31 22.84 -29.04
C SER A 357 34.38 21.88 -29.77
N TRP A 358 33.14 21.73 -29.31
CA TRP A 358 32.10 21.01 -30.04
C TRP A 358 31.40 21.93 -31.02
N SER A 359 31.54 21.69 -32.33
CA SER A 359 30.81 22.47 -33.33
C SER A 359 29.35 22.05 -33.34
N LEU A 360 28.46 23.02 -33.25
CA LEU A 360 27.08 22.84 -33.67
C LEU A 360 27.03 22.94 -35.20
N ASP A 361 26.10 22.22 -35.84
CA ASP A 361 25.91 22.25 -37.32
C ASP A 361 25.44 23.63 -37.85
N ASN A 362 25.30 24.62 -36.95
CA ASN A 362 24.85 25.98 -37.21
C ASN A 362 26.00 27.00 -37.34
N GLY A 363 27.23 26.66 -36.94
CA GLY A 363 28.41 27.55 -36.95
C GLY A 363 28.87 28.08 -35.59
N ASP A 364 28.06 27.96 -34.54
CA ASP A 364 28.45 28.19 -33.14
C ASP A 364 29.07 26.92 -32.54
N TRP A 365 29.77 27.04 -31.42
CA TRP A 365 30.44 25.92 -30.74
C TRP A 365 29.95 25.80 -29.30
N ALA A 366 29.23 24.74 -29.00
CA ALA A 366 28.61 24.48 -27.70
C ALA A 366 28.03 23.07 -27.55
N THR A 367 27.62 22.71 -26.34
CA THR A 367 27.04 21.40 -25.97
C THR A 367 25.69 21.49 -25.24
N PRO A 368 24.70 22.25 -25.76
CA PRO A 368 23.43 22.46 -25.07
C PRO A 368 22.66 21.15 -24.83
N GLY A 369 22.21 20.97 -23.59
CA GLY A 369 21.37 19.86 -23.14
C GLY A 369 22.15 18.62 -22.73
N GLY A 370 23.46 18.70 -22.51
CA GLY A 370 24.31 17.55 -22.23
C GLY A 370 25.68 17.90 -21.65
N PRO A 371 26.51 16.89 -21.36
CA PRO A 371 27.86 17.11 -20.83
C PRO A 371 28.76 17.84 -21.84
N ASN A 372 29.64 18.70 -21.34
CA ASN A 372 30.66 19.41 -22.11
C ASN A 372 31.78 18.43 -22.54
N VAL A 373 31.58 17.69 -23.62
CA VAL A 373 32.40 16.50 -23.97
C VAL A 373 33.75 16.76 -24.64
N ASP A 374 34.12 18.00 -24.99
CA ASP A 374 35.37 18.25 -25.71
C ASP A 374 36.04 19.57 -25.28
N VAL A 375 36.39 19.71 -24.01
CA VAL A 375 37.05 20.92 -23.49
C VAL A 375 38.57 20.73 -23.30
N ILE A 376 39.26 20.22 -24.34
CA ILE A 376 40.72 20.05 -24.35
C ILE A 376 41.38 21.20 -25.14
N PRO A 377 42.44 21.86 -24.62
CA PRO A 377 43.14 22.90 -25.36
C PRO A 377 43.82 22.32 -26.61
N SER A 378 43.35 22.74 -27.79
CA SER A 378 43.99 22.47 -29.06
C SER A 378 45.23 23.37 -29.23
N ALA A 379 46.42 22.88 -28.87
CA ALA A 379 47.72 23.08 -29.54
C ALA A 379 48.89 22.69 -28.61
N CYS A 380 49.82 21.88 -29.13
CA CYS A 380 51.09 21.58 -28.47
C CYS A 380 52.06 22.76 -28.68
N GLU A 381 52.44 23.46 -27.61
CA GLU A 381 53.66 24.29 -27.60
C GLU A 381 54.75 23.61 -26.78
N GLU A 382 55.99 23.82 -27.23
CA GLU A 382 57.20 23.12 -26.82
C GLU A 382 57.52 23.32 -25.34
N GLY A 383 57.55 22.23 -24.55
CA GLY A 383 58.10 22.20 -23.20
C GLY A 383 57.18 21.70 -22.07
N ALA A 384 55.90 21.43 -22.34
CA ALA A 384 55.05 20.65 -21.44
C ALA A 384 55.00 19.19 -21.93
N PRO A 385 55.07 18.18 -21.05
CA PRO A 385 54.89 16.80 -21.47
C PRO A 385 53.50 16.68 -22.11
N VAL A 386 53.46 16.41 -23.42
CA VAL A 386 52.24 16.05 -24.11
C VAL A 386 51.80 14.75 -23.48
N VAL A 387 50.74 14.82 -22.67
CA VAL A 387 50.04 13.64 -22.19
C VAL A 387 49.17 13.22 -23.38
N CYS A 388 49.73 12.36 -24.24
CA CYS A 388 48.99 11.75 -25.35
C CYS A 388 47.90 10.79 -24.87
N ASP A 389 47.88 10.49 -23.56
CA ASP A 389 46.88 9.66 -22.90
C ASP A 389 45.48 10.24 -23.10
N ASP A 390 44.71 9.60 -23.99
CA ASP A 390 43.31 9.94 -24.24
C ASP A 390 42.38 9.28 -23.23
N GLN A 391 42.95 8.64 -22.19
CA GLN A 391 42.28 7.86 -21.16
C GLN A 391 41.41 6.73 -21.72
N ASN A 392 41.58 6.38 -22.99
CA ASN A 392 40.92 5.24 -23.58
C ASN A 392 41.83 4.01 -23.42
N PRO A 393 41.50 3.07 -22.53
CA PRO A 393 42.31 1.87 -22.35
C PRO A 393 42.39 0.98 -23.61
N CYS A 394 41.58 1.27 -24.65
CA CYS A 394 41.58 0.59 -25.93
C CYS A 394 42.46 1.23 -27.00
N THR A 395 43.25 2.23 -26.65
CA THR A 395 44.27 2.85 -27.49
C THR A 395 45.63 2.78 -26.82
N ASP A 396 46.64 2.56 -27.65
CA ASP A 396 48.03 2.77 -27.30
C ASP A 396 48.40 4.17 -27.77
N ASP A 397 48.67 5.05 -26.81
CA ASP A 397 48.88 6.47 -27.08
C ASP A 397 50.36 6.78 -27.26
N VAL A 398 50.69 7.27 -28.44
CA VAL A 398 52.06 7.61 -28.84
C VAL A 398 52.11 9.04 -29.32
N CYS A 399 53.02 9.82 -28.75
CA CYS A 399 53.31 11.14 -29.29
C CYS A 399 54.26 11.00 -30.49
N ASP A 400 53.78 11.38 -31.67
CA ASP A 400 54.54 11.45 -32.91
C ASP A 400 54.94 12.90 -33.22
N ASP A 401 56.22 13.13 -33.49
CA ASP A 401 56.80 14.46 -33.67
C ASP A 401 56.31 15.19 -34.96
N VAL A 402 55.59 14.49 -35.85
CA VAL A 402 55.05 15.05 -37.10
C VAL A 402 53.53 15.05 -37.10
N ALA A 403 52.91 13.98 -36.61
CA ALA A 403 51.46 13.78 -36.60
C ALA A 403 50.77 14.25 -35.32
N GLY A 404 51.52 14.56 -34.25
CA GLY A 404 50.95 14.90 -32.94
C GLY A 404 50.58 13.64 -32.13
N CYS A 405 49.51 13.70 -31.34
CA CYS A 405 49.01 12.51 -30.63
C CYS A 405 48.50 11.48 -31.65
N VAL A 406 49.07 10.28 -31.61
CA VAL A 406 48.65 9.13 -32.42
C VAL A 406 48.15 8.05 -31.47
N ASN A 407 46.85 7.75 -31.55
CA ASN A 407 46.20 6.76 -30.70
C ASN A 407 45.89 5.53 -31.56
N THR A 408 46.62 4.44 -31.35
CA THR A 408 46.46 3.20 -32.12
C THR A 408 45.60 2.19 -31.38
N PHE A 409 44.56 1.66 -32.02
CA PHE A 409 43.67 0.68 -31.38
C PHE A 409 44.43 -0.57 -30.94
N ASN A 410 44.25 -0.95 -29.68
CA ASN A 410 44.79 -2.19 -29.13
C ASN A 410 43.68 -3.25 -28.95
N THR A 411 44.08 -4.45 -28.56
CA THR A 411 43.18 -5.57 -28.26
C THR A 411 43.33 -6.03 -26.80
N ALA A 412 43.78 -5.14 -25.92
CA ALA A 412 43.97 -5.47 -24.52
C ALA A 412 42.62 -5.77 -23.86
N PRO A 413 42.61 -6.55 -22.76
CA PRO A 413 41.48 -6.54 -21.84
C PRO A 413 41.33 -5.11 -21.35
N CYS A 414 40.28 -4.44 -21.76
CA CYS A 414 39.86 -3.23 -21.08
C CYS A 414 39.17 -3.72 -19.82
N ALA A 415 39.76 -3.43 -18.65
CA ALA A 415 38.95 -3.40 -17.45
C ALA A 415 37.82 -2.42 -17.78
N ALA A 416 36.58 -2.89 -17.76
CA ALA A 416 35.51 -1.92 -17.64
C ALA A 416 35.84 -1.13 -16.38
N VAL A 417 36.03 0.18 -16.55
CA VAL A 417 36.04 1.14 -15.43
C VAL A 417 34.78 0.94 -14.57
N ASP A 418 33.77 0.30 -15.15
CA ASP A 418 32.60 -0.22 -14.50
C ASP A 418 32.78 -1.66 -13.93
N PRO A 419 32.90 -1.83 -12.60
CA PRO A 419 32.84 -3.14 -11.93
C PRO A 419 31.53 -3.92 -12.14
N CYS A 420 30.52 -3.34 -12.81
CA CYS A 420 29.24 -3.97 -13.14
C CYS A 420 29.21 -4.79 -14.42
N VAL A 421 30.31 -4.87 -15.16
CA VAL A 421 30.40 -5.73 -16.35
C VAL A 421 31.64 -6.62 -16.27
N SER A 422 31.47 -7.88 -16.65
CA SER A 422 32.57 -8.84 -16.75
C SER A 422 33.55 -8.46 -17.87
N THR A 423 34.77 -9.01 -17.83
CA THR A 423 35.92 -8.65 -18.69
C THR A 423 35.55 -8.38 -20.15
N ALA A 424 35.63 -7.11 -20.53
CA ALA A 424 35.45 -6.62 -21.89
C ALA A 424 36.78 -6.63 -22.65
N THR A 425 36.71 -6.60 -23.98
CA THR A 425 37.91 -6.61 -24.85
C THR A 425 37.86 -5.47 -25.85
N CYS A 426 38.99 -4.81 -26.06
CA CYS A 426 39.10 -3.74 -27.03
C CYS A 426 38.97 -4.25 -28.46
N THR A 427 38.05 -3.68 -29.24
CA THR A 427 37.92 -3.92 -30.67
C THR A 427 37.68 -2.59 -31.36
N GLN A 428 38.52 -2.24 -32.35
CA GLN A 428 38.40 -1.00 -33.13
C GLN A 428 38.38 0.27 -32.24
N GLY A 429 39.19 0.29 -31.18
CA GLY A 429 39.29 1.44 -30.27
C GLY A 429 38.15 1.58 -29.27
N VAL A 430 37.21 0.64 -29.26
CA VAL A 430 36.06 0.62 -28.35
C VAL A 430 36.13 -0.63 -27.48
N CYS A 431 35.90 -0.46 -26.19
CA CYS A 431 35.74 -1.56 -25.26
C CYS A 431 34.41 -2.27 -25.57
N VAL A 432 34.47 -3.47 -26.15
CA VAL A 432 33.28 -4.25 -26.54
C VAL A 432 33.26 -5.60 -25.84
N GLY A 433 32.05 -6.02 -25.46
CA GLY A 433 31.82 -7.20 -24.65
C GLY A 433 31.71 -6.88 -23.16
N GLY A 434 31.26 -7.87 -22.40
CA GLY A 434 30.90 -7.77 -20.99
C GLY A 434 29.46 -8.18 -20.77
N THR A 435 29.23 -9.32 -20.14
CA THR A 435 27.93 -9.64 -19.54
C THR A 435 27.82 -8.87 -18.23
N SER A 436 26.65 -8.32 -17.92
CA SER A 436 26.37 -7.68 -16.63
C SER A 436 26.79 -8.64 -15.51
N VAL A 437 27.62 -8.17 -14.59
CA VAL A 437 27.91 -8.89 -13.35
C VAL A 437 26.59 -8.99 -12.60
N SER A 438 26.15 -10.21 -12.32
CA SER A 438 25.01 -10.42 -11.43
C SER A 438 25.47 -10.06 -10.01
N CYS A 439 24.81 -9.06 -9.44
CA CYS A 439 25.00 -8.67 -8.05
C CYS A 439 24.05 -9.37 -7.09
N ASP A 440 23.38 -10.43 -7.54
CA ASP A 440 22.45 -11.19 -6.73
C ASP A 440 23.20 -11.86 -5.57
N ASP A 441 22.99 -11.40 -4.33
CA ASP A 441 23.55 -12.04 -3.12
C ASP A 441 22.64 -13.13 -2.55
N SER A 442 21.55 -13.44 -3.26
CA SER A 442 20.51 -14.39 -2.89
C SER A 442 19.80 -14.05 -1.57
N ASN A 443 19.93 -12.81 -1.08
CA ASN A 443 19.20 -12.35 0.08
C ASN A 443 17.93 -11.60 -0.38
N PRO A 444 16.73 -12.14 -0.11
CA PRO A 444 15.48 -11.51 -0.53
C PRO A 444 15.22 -10.16 0.17
N CYS A 445 15.95 -9.86 1.24
CA CYS A 445 15.85 -8.61 1.98
C CYS A 445 16.82 -7.52 1.54
N THR A 446 17.56 -7.76 0.46
CA THR A 446 18.38 -6.77 -0.22
C THR A 446 17.87 -6.56 -1.63
N LYS A 447 17.88 -5.29 -2.04
CA LYS A 447 17.73 -4.93 -3.44
C LYS A 447 19.13 -4.82 -4.03
N ASP A 448 19.46 -5.80 -4.85
CA ASP A 448 20.76 -5.88 -5.47
C ASP A 448 20.82 -4.99 -6.71
N THR A 449 21.72 -4.04 -6.65
CA THR A 449 21.92 -3.08 -7.74
C THR A 449 23.40 -2.98 -8.02
N CYS A 450 23.76 -2.99 -9.29
CA CYS A 450 25.13 -2.68 -9.66
C CYS A 450 25.26 -1.19 -9.98
N GLN A 451 26.15 -0.50 -9.26
CA GLN A 451 26.42 0.92 -9.46
C GLN A 451 27.78 1.12 -10.13
N ALA A 452 27.77 1.79 -11.29
CA ALA A 452 28.98 2.11 -12.03
C ALA A 452 30.01 2.86 -11.17
N GLY A 453 31.26 2.39 -11.20
CA GLY A 453 32.38 2.93 -10.41
C GLY A 453 32.41 2.52 -8.93
N VAL A 454 31.36 1.88 -8.40
CA VAL A 454 31.29 1.40 -7.00
C VAL A 454 31.25 -0.13 -6.93
N GLY A 455 30.52 -0.79 -7.85
CA GLY A 455 30.34 -2.23 -7.90
C GLY A 455 28.98 -2.69 -7.38
N CYS A 456 28.91 -3.93 -6.90
CA CYS A 456 27.68 -4.48 -6.35
C CYS A 456 27.30 -3.82 -5.03
N LEU A 457 26.05 -3.36 -4.95
CA LEU A 457 25.43 -2.81 -3.76
C LEU A 457 24.21 -3.64 -3.38
N HIS A 458 24.12 -3.97 -2.10
CA HIS A 458 23.04 -4.76 -1.50
C HIS A 458 22.31 -3.87 -0.50
N GLN A 459 21.30 -3.12 -0.96
CA GLN A 459 20.59 -2.17 -0.11
C GLN A 459 19.42 -2.86 0.58
N ALA A 460 19.34 -2.74 1.91
CA ALA A 460 18.21 -3.27 2.67
C ALA A 460 16.87 -2.76 2.11
N THR A 461 15.95 -3.68 1.84
CA THR A 461 14.57 -3.37 1.40
C THR A 461 13.57 -3.85 2.44
N ALA A 462 12.42 -3.17 2.49
CA ALA A 462 11.24 -3.67 3.20
C ALA A 462 10.45 -4.63 2.30
N GLY A 463 9.73 -5.57 2.89
CA GLY A 463 8.94 -6.56 2.17
C GLY A 463 8.81 -7.87 2.93
N GLY A 464 8.07 -8.81 2.35
CA GLY A 464 7.98 -10.18 2.82
C GLY A 464 9.19 -11.01 2.38
N CYS A 465 9.59 -11.94 3.21
CA CYS A 465 10.66 -12.89 2.93
C CYS A 465 10.32 -14.26 3.54
N GLU A 466 11.23 -15.23 3.44
CA GLU A 466 11.13 -16.53 4.08
C GLU A 466 12.42 -16.76 4.89
N ASP A 467 12.29 -16.90 6.20
CA ASP A 467 13.45 -17.04 7.11
C ASP A 467 13.95 -18.50 7.22
N GLY A 468 13.23 -19.42 6.59
CA GLY A 468 13.52 -20.85 6.57
C GLY A 468 13.02 -21.61 7.80
N ASP A 469 12.31 -20.96 8.72
CA ASP A 469 11.62 -21.57 9.84
C ASP A 469 10.16 -21.86 9.45
N ALA A 470 9.83 -23.15 9.28
CA ALA A 470 8.46 -23.59 8.99
C ALA A 470 7.46 -23.31 10.13
N CYS A 471 7.93 -22.78 11.26
CA CYS A 471 7.14 -22.38 12.41
C CYS A 471 6.82 -20.89 12.46
N THR A 472 7.22 -20.14 11.45
CA THR A 472 6.76 -18.76 11.25
C THR A 472 6.12 -18.60 9.88
N PHE A 473 5.27 -17.60 9.77
CA PHE A 473 4.68 -17.18 8.51
C PHE A 473 4.61 -15.65 8.47
N LEU A 474 4.59 -15.09 7.26
CA LEU A 474 4.69 -13.66 7.03
C LEU A 474 6.00 -13.07 7.60
N ASP A 475 7.12 -13.71 7.30
CA ASP A 475 8.43 -13.18 7.69
C ASP A 475 8.70 -11.85 6.98
N VAL A 476 9.43 -10.97 7.66
CA VAL A 476 9.63 -9.60 7.20
C VAL A 476 11.10 -9.25 7.11
N CYS A 477 11.42 -8.41 6.14
CA CYS A 477 12.75 -7.86 6.03
C CYS A 477 12.96 -6.72 7.02
N LEU A 478 13.94 -6.88 7.91
CA LEU A 478 14.36 -5.84 8.85
C LEU A 478 15.87 -5.61 8.74
N ASN A 479 16.26 -4.39 8.34
CA ASN A 479 17.66 -3.99 8.17
C ASN A 479 18.48 -4.95 7.29
N GLY A 480 17.88 -5.44 6.19
CA GLY A 480 18.56 -6.32 5.24
C GLY A 480 18.68 -7.78 5.68
N THR A 481 18.01 -8.15 6.78
CA THR A 481 17.94 -9.54 7.25
C THR A 481 16.48 -9.99 7.26
N CYS A 482 16.22 -11.21 6.79
CA CYS A 482 14.90 -11.82 6.95
C CYS A 482 14.72 -12.23 8.42
N VAL A 483 13.67 -11.70 9.06
CA VAL A 483 13.37 -12.01 10.45
C VAL A 483 12.01 -12.70 10.55
N ALA A 484 11.95 -13.68 11.45
CA ALA A 484 10.78 -14.49 11.72
C ALA A 484 9.53 -13.64 11.98
N GLY A 485 8.46 -13.98 11.28
CA GLY A 485 7.17 -13.30 11.34
C GLY A 485 6.31 -13.79 12.52
N ILE A 486 5.05 -14.11 12.21
CA ILE A 486 4.08 -14.56 13.19
C ILE A 486 4.31 -16.06 13.45
N PRO A 487 4.36 -16.51 14.72
CA PRO A 487 4.43 -17.94 15.04
C PRO A 487 3.22 -18.71 14.49
N THR A 488 3.49 -19.80 13.79
CA THR A 488 2.49 -20.75 13.31
C THR A 488 1.83 -21.45 14.49
N PHE A 489 0.50 -21.37 14.55
CA PHE A 489 -0.28 -22.04 15.59
C PHE A 489 -0.53 -23.50 15.20
N CYS A 490 0.13 -24.43 15.90
CA CYS A 490 0.14 -25.86 15.56
C CYS A 490 -0.90 -26.69 16.30
N ASP A 491 -2.08 -26.17 16.63
CA ASP A 491 -3.12 -26.97 17.28
C ASP A 491 -3.92 -27.80 16.25
N ASP A 492 -3.99 -29.12 16.44
CA ASP A 492 -4.83 -30.03 15.65
C ASP A 492 -6.19 -30.30 16.31
N PHE A 493 -6.49 -29.65 17.43
CA PHE A 493 -7.70 -29.83 18.23
C PHE A 493 -7.88 -31.27 18.76
N ASN A 494 -6.81 -32.06 18.80
CA ASN A 494 -6.83 -33.40 19.36
C ASN A 494 -6.26 -33.37 20.79
N PRO A 495 -7.08 -33.63 21.83
CA PRO A 495 -6.59 -33.64 23.21
C PRO A 495 -5.58 -34.75 23.49
N CYS A 496 -5.44 -35.73 22.58
CA CYS A 496 -4.53 -36.85 22.68
C CYS A 496 -3.20 -36.66 21.95
N THR A 497 -2.92 -35.45 21.47
CA THR A 497 -1.62 -35.06 20.94
C THR A 497 -1.03 -33.93 21.77
N VAL A 498 0.30 -33.92 21.87
CA VAL A 498 1.08 -32.75 22.27
C VAL A 498 1.60 -32.13 21.00
N ASN A 499 1.25 -30.87 20.85
CA ASN A 499 1.43 -30.12 19.63
C ASN A 499 2.71 -29.28 19.78
N SER A 500 3.61 -29.45 18.82
CA SER A 500 4.88 -28.73 18.78
C SER A 500 5.15 -28.26 17.37
N CYS A 501 5.85 -27.14 17.24
CA CYS A 501 6.36 -26.74 15.95
C CYS A 501 7.86 -26.99 15.88
N VAL A 502 8.30 -27.67 14.81
CA VAL A 502 9.70 -27.97 14.55
C VAL A 502 10.17 -27.16 13.34
N PRO A 503 11.20 -26.30 13.47
CA PRO A 503 11.56 -25.34 12.42
C PRO A 503 11.81 -25.93 11.03
N THR A 504 12.27 -27.17 10.95
CA THR A 504 12.56 -27.83 9.66
C THR A 504 11.36 -28.52 9.03
N SER A 505 10.31 -28.80 9.79
CA SER A 505 9.22 -29.70 9.38
C SER A 505 7.82 -29.16 9.69
N GLY A 506 7.72 -27.98 10.30
CA GLY A 506 6.45 -27.34 10.69
C GLY A 506 5.80 -28.06 11.86
N CYS A 507 4.47 -28.11 11.85
CA CYS A 507 3.69 -28.69 12.94
C CYS A 507 3.90 -30.21 13.08
N VAL A 508 4.21 -30.63 14.29
CA VAL A 508 4.41 -32.03 14.69
C VAL A 508 3.50 -32.35 15.87
N TYR A 509 2.67 -33.37 15.68
CA TYR A 509 1.64 -33.82 16.62
C TYR A 509 2.07 -35.17 17.22
N SER A 510 2.54 -35.17 18.46
CA SER A 510 3.03 -36.40 19.11
C SER A 510 1.98 -36.98 20.04
N PRO A 511 1.66 -38.29 19.96
CA PRO A 511 0.73 -38.93 20.89
C PRO A 511 1.07 -38.67 22.36
N THR A 512 0.08 -38.29 23.15
CA THR A 512 0.19 -38.17 24.61
C THR A 512 -0.73 -39.14 25.34
N SER A 513 -0.47 -39.32 26.62
CA SER A 513 -1.28 -40.11 27.55
C SER A 513 -2.02 -39.19 28.51
N GLY A 514 -3.29 -39.45 28.77
CA GLY A 514 -4.10 -38.64 29.66
C GLY A 514 -5.59 -38.93 29.51
N LEU A 515 -6.40 -38.16 30.22
CA LEU A 515 -7.85 -38.14 30.02
C LEU A 515 -8.19 -37.32 28.77
N CYS A 516 -9.25 -37.71 28.10
CA CYS A 516 -9.84 -36.99 26.98
C CYS A 516 -11.36 -37.16 27.00
N GLU A 517 -12.04 -36.64 25.98
CA GLU A 517 -13.48 -36.86 25.75
C GLU A 517 -13.65 -37.40 24.32
N ASP A 518 -14.23 -38.59 24.17
CA ASP A 518 -14.39 -39.27 22.87
C ASP A 518 -15.64 -38.80 22.09
N GLY A 519 -16.38 -37.85 22.68
CA GLY A 519 -17.62 -37.29 22.13
C GLY A 519 -18.85 -38.17 22.36
N ASN A 520 -18.72 -39.31 23.05
CA ASN A 520 -19.82 -40.18 23.42
C ASN A 520 -20.27 -39.90 24.86
N GLY A 521 -21.45 -39.31 25.02
CA GLY A 521 -22.03 -39.01 26.34
C GLY A 521 -22.33 -40.25 27.21
N CYS A 522 -22.13 -41.46 26.68
CA CYS A 522 -22.32 -42.74 27.36
C CYS A 522 -21.05 -43.38 27.88
N THR A 523 -19.92 -42.70 27.75
CA THR A 523 -18.66 -43.10 28.32
C THR A 523 -18.18 -42.00 29.28
N GLU A 524 -17.38 -42.40 30.24
CA GLU A 524 -16.69 -41.49 31.15
C GLU A 524 -15.27 -42.00 31.37
N LEU A 525 -14.37 -41.09 31.76
CA LEU A 525 -12.95 -41.38 31.95
C LEU A 525 -12.31 -41.93 30.65
N ASP A 526 -12.58 -41.29 29.51
CA ASP A 526 -11.94 -41.65 28.25
C ASP A 526 -10.44 -41.37 28.30
N ILE A 527 -9.65 -42.18 27.59
CA ILE A 527 -8.20 -42.18 27.70
C ILE A 527 -7.57 -42.03 26.32
N CYS A 528 -6.48 -41.28 26.26
CA CYS A 528 -5.67 -41.19 25.07
C CYS A 528 -4.82 -42.44 24.85
N LEU A 529 -5.01 -43.10 23.70
CA LEU A 529 -4.23 -44.25 23.27
C LEU A 529 -3.73 -44.05 21.84
N ASN A 530 -2.40 -43.97 21.68
CA ASN A 530 -1.73 -43.78 20.38
C ASN A 530 -2.26 -42.56 19.58
N GLY A 531 -2.57 -41.45 20.25
CA GLY A 531 -3.02 -40.22 19.62
C GLY A 531 -4.52 -40.20 19.29
N ILE A 532 -5.27 -41.19 19.76
CA ILE A 532 -6.72 -41.28 19.56
C ILE A 532 -7.38 -41.31 20.94
N CYS A 533 -8.42 -40.50 21.13
CA CYS A 533 -9.25 -40.60 22.31
C CYS A 533 -10.12 -41.86 22.19
N VAL A 534 -9.99 -42.78 23.14
CA VAL A 534 -10.77 -44.02 23.18
C VAL A 534 -11.72 -44.03 24.38
N ALA A 535 -12.94 -44.47 24.13
CA ALA A 535 -13.98 -44.72 25.12
C ALA A 535 -13.42 -45.37 26.40
N GLY A 536 -13.72 -44.74 27.53
CA GLY A 536 -13.41 -45.22 28.86
C GLY A 536 -14.43 -46.25 29.35
N ILE A 537 -14.95 -46.03 30.56
CA ILE A 537 -15.94 -46.93 31.15
C ILE A 537 -17.36 -46.53 30.73
N PRO A 538 -18.29 -47.48 30.53
CA PRO A 538 -19.69 -47.16 30.24
C PRO A 538 -20.33 -46.39 31.40
N LYS A 539 -20.94 -45.25 31.09
CA LYS A 539 -21.68 -44.42 32.03
C LYS A 539 -22.98 -45.11 32.44
N VAL A 540 -23.19 -45.25 33.74
CA VAL A 540 -24.43 -45.84 34.28
C VAL A 540 -25.50 -44.77 34.37
N CYS A 541 -26.46 -44.80 33.46
CA CYS A 541 -27.62 -43.90 33.46
C CYS A 541 -28.76 -44.54 34.22
N ASN A 542 -28.76 -44.44 35.55
CA ASN A 542 -29.89 -44.83 36.38
C ASN A 542 -30.22 -43.69 37.35
N ASP A 543 -31.41 -43.10 37.26
CA ASP A 543 -31.83 -42.00 38.13
C ASP A 543 -32.57 -42.46 39.39
N GLY A 544 -32.77 -43.78 39.54
CA GLY A 544 -33.47 -44.39 40.67
C GLY A 544 -34.98 -44.26 40.60
N ASN A 545 -35.55 -43.80 39.49
CA ASN A 545 -36.99 -43.60 39.34
C ASN A 545 -37.62 -44.76 38.55
N GLU A 546 -38.47 -45.55 39.22
CA GLU A 546 -39.19 -46.67 38.59
C GLU A 546 -40.15 -46.22 37.46
N CYS A 547 -40.45 -44.92 37.40
CA CYS A 547 -41.32 -44.31 36.39
C CYS A 547 -40.60 -43.73 35.17
N THR A 548 -39.31 -43.98 35.05
CA THR A 548 -38.54 -43.69 33.84
C THR A 548 -37.92 -44.96 33.27
N VAL A 549 -37.77 -44.98 31.94
CA VAL A 549 -36.88 -45.91 31.25
C VAL A 549 -35.60 -45.14 30.96
N ASP A 550 -34.54 -45.60 31.61
CA ASP A 550 -33.26 -44.96 31.55
C ASP A 550 -32.46 -45.54 30.39
N ALA A 551 -32.00 -44.66 29.52
CA ALA A 551 -31.19 -45.02 28.37
C ALA A 551 -30.01 -44.07 28.29
N CYS A 552 -28.91 -44.56 27.76
CA CYS A 552 -27.82 -43.67 27.39
C CYS A 552 -27.85 -43.37 25.89
N HIS A 553 -27.89 -42.09 25.56
CA HIS A 553 -27.86 -41.59 24.20
C HIS A 553 -26.44 -41.08 23.86
N PRO A 554 -25.82 -41.56 22.76
CA PRO A 554 -24.41 -41.25 22.44
C PRO A 554 -24.06 -39.77 22.38
N VAL A 555 -25.01 -38.88 22.07
CA VAL A 555 -24.77 -37.41 22.01
C VAL A 555 -25.33 -36.67 23.23
N LEU A 556 -26.41 -37.16 23.83
CA LEU A 556 -27.13 -36.42 24.88
C LEU A 556 -26.76 -36.91 26.29
N GLY A 557 -25.99 -38.00 26.38
CA GLY A 557 -25.69 -38.67 27.64
C GLY A 557 -26.92 -39.39 28.19
N CYS A 558 -27.10 -39.33 29.51
CA CYS A 558 -28.22 -40.02 30.15
C CYS A 558 -29.56 -39.35 29.81
N VAL A 559 -30.48 -40.15 29.26
CA VAL A 559 -31.84 -39.74 28.91
C VAL A 559 -32.82 -40.60 29.70
N PHE A 560 -33.69 -39.95 30.45
CA PHE A 560 -34.70 -40.59 31.30
C PHE A 560 -36.07 -40.36 30.69
N THR A 561 -36.64 -41.39 30.05
CA THR A 561 -37.93 -41.26 29.35
C THR A 561 -39.08 -41.71 30.24
N PRO A 562 -40.11 -40.88 30.47
CA PRO A 562 -41.27 -41.28 31.25
C PRO A 562 -41.91 -42.57 30.70
N THR A 563 -42.16 -43.53 31.59
CA THR A 563 -42.89 -44.76 31.26
C THR A 563 -44.21 -44.83 32.00
N SER A 564 -45.10 -45.69 31.51
CA SER A 564 -46.36 -46.04 32.19
C SER A 564 -46.25 -47.47 32.72
N GLY A 565 -46.75 -47.68 33.94
CA GLY A 565 -46.60 -48.96 34.63
C GLY A 565 -46.90 -48.85 36.13
N PRO A 566 -46.89 -49.98 36.84
CA PRO A 566 -47.00 -49.98 38.30
C PRO A 566 -45.74 -49.41 38.93
N CYS A 567 -45.89 -48.71 40.04
CA CYS A 567 -44.79 -48.20 40.87
C CYS A 567 -45.19 -48.23 42.36
N THR A 568 -44.33 -47.74 43.23
CA THR A 568 -44.65 -47.51 44.65
C THR A 568 -44.37 -46.06 45.04
N ASP A 569 -45.37 -45.32 45.53
CA ASP A 569 -45.20 -43.92 45.95
C ASP A 569 -44.61 -43.77 47.38
N GLY A 570 -44.31 -44.90 48.01
CA GLY A 570 -43.75 -44.99 49.37
C GLY A 570 -44.77 -44.78 50.48
N ASN A 571 -46.04 -44.51 50.14
CA ASN A 571 -47.11 -44.33 51.10
C ASN A 571 -47.85 -45.68 51.31
N PRO A 572 -47.88 -46.23 52.54
CA PRO A 572 -48.57 -47.49 52.79
C PRO A 572 -50.11 -47.39 52.70
N CYS A 573 -50.66 -46.18 52.62
CA CYS A 573 -52.10 -45.91 52.56
C CYS A 573 -52.63 -45.76 51.13
N THR A 574 -51.82 -45.99 50.11
CA THR A 574 -52.16 -45.98 48.68
C THR A 574 -51.91 -47.37 48.11
N ALA A 575 -52.68 -47.77 47.09
CA ALA A 575 -52.55 -49.09 46.47
C ALA A 575 -52.77 -48.99 44.96
N GLY A 576 -51.98 -49.75 44.19
CA GLY A 576 -52.05 -49.76 42.74
C GLY A 576 -51.51 -48.47 42.11
N ASP A 577 -50.42 -47.93 42.66
CA ASP A 577 -49.80 -46.70 42.19
C ASP A 577 -49.31 -46.85 40.75
N VAL A 578 -49.38 -45.76 39.98
CA VAL A 578 -49.06 -45.76 38.56
C VAL A 578 -48.14 -44.62 38.18
N CYS A 579 -47.25 -44.91 37.25
CA CYS A 579 -46.40 -43.91 36.65
C CYS A 579 -47.19 -43.00 35.71
N VAL A 580 -47.18 -41.71 36.01
CA VAL A 580 -47.78 -40.65 35.18
C VAL A 580 -46.75 -39.56 34.98
N SER A 581 -46.37 -39.33 33.72
CA SER A 581 -45.41 -38.28 33.32
C SER A 581 -44.10 -38.32 34.13
N GLY A 582 -43.56 -39.52 34.39
CA GLY A 582 -42.28 -39.71 35.06
C GLY A 582 -42.34 -39.61 36.57
N LYS A 583 -43.53 -39.57 37.17
CA LYS A 583 -43.72 -39.60 38.63
C LYS A 583 -44.64 -40.74 39.03
N CYS A 584 -44.33 -41.38 40.16
CA CYS A 584 -45.25 -42.33 40.75
C CYS A 584 -46.39 -41.57 41.45
N ILE A 585 -47.62 -41.84 41.03
CA ILE A 585 -48.82 -41.25 41.61
C ILE A 585 -49.56 -42.33 42.40
N GLY A 586 -49.74 -42.07 43.69
CA GLY A 586 -50.48 -42.92 44.60
C GLY A 586 -51.87 -43.26 44.08
N GLY A 587 -52.17 -44.55 44.05
CA GLY A 587 -53.50 -45.04 43.72
C GLY A 587 -54.52 -44.71 44.81
N PRO A 588 -55.81 -45.00 44.60
CA PRO A 588 -56.83 -44.76 45.61
C PRO A 588 -56.51 -45.51 46.90
N ALA A 589 -56.80 -44.88 48.04
CA ALA A 589 -56.63 -45.54 49.33
C ALA A 589 -57.41 -46.87 49.35
N PRO A 590 -56.81 -47.97 49.81
CA PRO A 590 -57.54 -49.20 49.99
C PRO A 590 -58.72 -48.92 50.92
N VAL A 591 -59.88 -49.51 50.65
CA VAL A 591 -61.07 -49.33 51.48
C VAL A 591 -60.80 -49.94 52.85
N CYS A 592 -60.36 -49.11 53.79
CA CYS A 592 -60.20 -49.46 55.21
C CYS A 592 -61.58 -49.49 55.85
N ASN A 593 -62.28 -50.59 55.62
CA ASN A 593 -63.49 -50.92 56.35
C ASN A 593 -63.05 -51.77 57.55
N ASP A 594 -63.24 -51.24 58.76
CA ASP A 594 -62.94 -51.94 60.02
C ASP A 594 -64.10 -52.86 60.47
N PHE A 595 -65.14 -52.99 59.63
CA PHE A 595 -66.38 -53.73 59.86
C PHE A 595 -67.06 -53.46 61.23
N ASN A 596 -66.76 -52.34 61.88
CA ASN A 596 -67.42 -51.97 63.14
C ASN A 596 -68.74 -51.25 62.83
N VAL A 597 -69.83 -52.02 62.82
CA VAL A 597 -71.22 -51.53 62.70
C VAL A 597 -71.73 -51.01 64.04
#